data_AF-A0A3Q9HSV7-F1
#
_entry.id   AF-A0A3Q9HSV7-F1
#
_cell.length_a   1.000
_cell.length_b   1.000
_cell.length_c   1.000
_cell.angle_alpha   90.00
_cell.angle_beta   90.00
_cell.angle_gamma   90.00
#
_symmetry.space_group_name_H-M   'P 1'
#
loop_
_entity.id
_entity.type
_entity.pdbx_description
1 polymer ?
#
loop_
_entity_poly.entity_id
_entity_poly.type
_entity_poly.pdbx_seq_one_letter_code
_entity_poly.pdbx_strand_id
1 'polypeptide(L)' 'MAIVLIVKATDFNLKETIKDYVVGWGTLALINAGLAQGKNRSGINWFILSLITGPVATLLLVLSSNEPKQEETSDI' A
#
# COMPACT_ATOMS: atom_id res chain seq x y z
N MET A 1 -30.94 21.37 21.82
CA MET A 1 -31.08 19.92 21.54
C MET A 1 -30.67 19.57 20.11
N ALA A 2 -31.24 20.19 19.08
CA ALA A 2 -30.90 19.92 17.67
C ALA A 2 -29.41 20.13 17.30
N ILE A 3 -28.77 21.21 17.78
CA ILE A 3 -27.34 21.48 17.52
C ILE A 3 -26.42 20.37 18.04
N VAL A 4 -26.71 19.81 19.22
CA VAL A 4 -25.91 18.71 19.81
C VAL A 4 -26.05 17.42 19.01
N LEU A 5 -27.24 17.16 18.47
CA LEU A 5 -27.49 15.99 17.62
C LEU A 5 -26.74 16.11 16.28
N ILE A 6 -26.66 17.30 15.70
CA ILE A 6 -25.94 17.56 14.45
C ILE A 6 -24.43 17.36 14.63
N VAL A 7 -23.83 17.93 15.69
CA VAL A 7 -22.40 17.78 15.97
C VAL A 7 -22.03 16.30 16.16
N LYS A 8 -22.82 15.55 16.93
CA LYS A 8 -22.58 14.12 17.17
C LYS A 8 -22.69 13.27 15.90
N ALA A 9 -23.59 13.63 14.98
CA ALA A 9 -23.74 12.95 13.70
C ALA A 9 -22.54 13.19 12.76
N THR A 10 -21.95 14.39 12.80
CA THR A 10 -20.71 14.72 12.07
C THR A 10 -19.51 13.95 12.62
N ASP A 11 -19.34 13.90 13.95
CA ASP A 11 -18.26 13.12 14.59
C ASP A 11 -18.37 11.62 14.30
N PHE A 12 -19.60 11.10 14.25
CA PHE A 12 -19.88 9.71 13.91
C PHE A 12 -19.52 9.39 12.45
N ASN A 13 -19.98 10.22 11.50
CA ASN A 13 -19.62 10.08 10.08
C ASN A 13 -18.11 10.16 9.85
N LEU A 14 -17.43 11.06 10.57
CA LEU A 14 -15.98 11.20 10.47
C LEU A 14 -15.25 9.97 10.98
N LYS A 15 -15.68 9.39 12.12
CA LYS A 15 -15.07 8.18 12.69
C LYS A 15 -15.23 6.96 11.80
N GLU A 16 -16.40 6.76 11.19
CA GLU A 16 -16.62 5.65 10.26
C GLU A 16 -15.78 5.81 9.00
N THR A 17 -15.73 7.02 8.41
CA THR A 17 -14.90 7.30 7.23
C THR A 17 -13.41 7.03 7.48
N ILE A 18 -12.90 7.42 8.66
CA ILE A 18 -11.49 7.19 9.03
C ILE A 18 -11.20 5.69 9.18
N LYS A 19 -12.11 4.91 9.79
CA LYS A 19 -11.94 3.46 9.94
C LYS A 19 -11.83 2.77 8.59
N ASP A 20 -12.77 3.05 7.69
CA ASP A 20 -12.79 2.45 6.36
C ASP A 20 -11.54 2.81 5.56
N TYR A 21 -11.05 4.05 5.71
CA TYR A 21 -9.82 4.50 5.06
C TYR A 21 -8.59 3.76 5.59
N VAL A 22 -8.47 3.57 6.91
CA VAL A 22 -7.34 2.83 7.52
C VAL A 22 -7.36 1.37 7.09
N VAL A 23 -8.53 0.73 7.06
CA VAL A 23 -8.67 -0.66 6.60
C VAL A 23 -8.32 -0.76 5.11
N GLY A 24 -8.88 0.11 4.26
CA GLY A 24 -8.58 0.13 2.83
C GLY A 24 -7.10 0.34 2.54
N TRP A 25 -6.44 1.26 3.25
CA TRP A 25 -5.01 1.53 3.11
C TRP A 25 -4.13 0.34 3.54
N GLY A 26 -4.46 -0.30 4.66
CA GLY A 26 -3.76 -1.50 5.14
C GLY A 26 -3.91 -2.69 4.19
N THR A 27 -5.11 -2.91 3.65
CA THR A 27 -5.37 -3.94 2.64
C THR A 27 -4.58 -3.68 1.35
N LEU A 28 -4.54 -2.44 0.87
CA LEU A 28 -3.70 -2.07 -0.29
C LEU A 28 -2.21 -2.36 -0.04
N ALA A 29 -1.69 -2.02 1.15
CA ALA A 29 -0.30 -2.29 1.50
C ALA A 29 0.02 -3.80 1.48
N LEU A 30 -0.90 -4.65 1.98
CA LEU A 30 -0.75 -6.10 1.92
C LEU A 30 -0.77 -6.65 0.49
N ILE A 31 -1.66 -6.14 -0.37
CA ILE A 31 -1.72 -6.55 -1.78
C ILE A 31 -0.39 -6.20 -2.49
N ASN A 32 0.15 -5.00 -2.25
CA ASN A 32 1.43 -4.59 -2.81
C ASN A 32 2.59 -5.48 -2.35
N ALA A 33 2.57 -5.90 -1.08
CA ALA A 33 3.56 -6.83 -0.54
C ALA A 33 3.50 -8.20 -1.21
N GLY A 34 2.30 -8.70 -1.49
CA GLY A 34 2.08 -9.96 -2.23
C GLY A 34 2.53 -9.86 -3.69
N LEU A 35 2.20 -8.76 -4.38
CA LEU A 35 2.65 -8.51 -5.76
C LEU A 35 4.18 -8.43 -5.87
N ALA A 36 4.84 -7.81 -4.90
CA ALA A 36 6.30 -7.76 -4.85
C ALA A 36 6.93 -9.14 -4.66
N GLN A 37 6.37 -9.98 -3.78
CA GLN A 37 6.82 -11.37 -3.59
C GLN A 37 6.66 -12.18 -4.87
N GLY A 38 5.55 -12.01 -5.60
CA GLY A 38 5.33 -12.63 -6.90
C GLY A 38 6.36 -12.25 -7.97
N LYS A 39 7.02 -11.07 -7.83
CA LYS A 39 8.12 -10.62 -8.69
C LYS A 39 9.52 -10.98 -8.15
N ASN A 40 9.65 -11.89 -7.18
CA ASN A 40 10.92 -12.21 -6.50
C ASN A 40 11.58 -10.99 -5.81
N ARG A 41 10.78 -10.02 -5.33
CA ARG A 41 11.26 -8.86 -4.56
C ARG A 41 10.81 -8.98 -3.09
N SER A 42 11.52 -8.29 -2.19
CA SER A 42 11.18 -8.29 -0.76
C SER A 42 9.79 -7.69 -0.51
N GLY A 43 8.79 -8.54 -0.23
CA GLY A 43 7.42 -8.10 0.08
C GLY A 43 7.33 -7.16 1.28
N ILE A 44 8.17 -7.37 2.30
CA ILE A 44 8.20 -6.54 3.51
C ILE A 44 8.69 -5.12 3.22
N ASN A 45 9.69 -4.95 2.35
CA ASN A 45 10.13 -3.61 1.94
C ASN A 45 9.00 -2.88 1.23
N TRP A 46 8.26 -3.57 0.36
CA TRP A 46 7.14 -2.99 -0.38
C TRP A 46 5.89 -2.77 0.48
N PHE A 47 5.69 -3.59 1.51
CA PHE A 47 4.65 -3.39 2.54
C PHE A 47 4.89 -2.08 3.31
N ILE A 48 6.09 -1.90 3.86
CA ILE A 48 6.47 -0.71 4.63
C ILE A 48 6.40 0.53 3.74
N LEU A 49 6.90 0.43 2.50
CA LEU A 49 6.82 1.51 1.53
C LEU A 49 5.36 1.91 1.26
N SER A 50 4.47 0.93 1.07
CA SER A 50 3.04 1.15 0.81
C SER A 50 2.28 1.70 2.01
N LEU A 51 2.69 1.36 3.24
CA LEU A 51 2.13 1.95 4.45
C LEU A 51 2.38 3.46 4.51
N ILE A 52 3.54 3.93 4.04
CA ILE A 52 3.96 5.34 4.08
C ILE A 52 3.47 6.12 2.84
N THR A 53 3.62 5.55 1.65
CA THR A 53 3.36 6.25 0.36
C THR A 53 2.04 5.85 -0.31
N GLY A 54 1.32 4.87 0.24
CA GLY A 54 0.03 4.44 -0.29
C GLY A 54 0.14 3.85 -1.71
N PRO A 55 -0.83 4.14 -2.60
CA PRO A 55 -0.86 3.60 -3.98
C PRO A 55 0.35 4.00 -4.85
N VAL A 56 1.09 5.04 -4.46
CA VAL A 56 2.29 5.51 -5.19
C VAL A 56 3.41 4.46 -5.12
N ALA A 57 3.50 3.72 -4.01
CA ALA A 57 4.41 2.59 -3.90
C ALA A 57 4.10 1.51 -4.95
N THR A 58 2.82 1.24 -5.24
CA THR A 58 2.42 0.27 -6.27
C THR A 58 2.87 0.71 -7.65
N LEU A 59 2.71 1.99 -7.98
CA LEU A 59 3.11 2.52 -9.29
C LEU A 59 4.64 2.42 -9.46
N LEU A 60 5.41 2.72 -8.41
CA LEU A 60 6.87 2.55 -8.44
C LEU A 60 7.28 1.07 -8.53
N LEU A 61 6.54 0.15 -7.88
CA LEU A 61 6.78 -1.31 -7.98
C LEU A 61 6.51 -1.85 -9.38
N VAL A 62 5.41 -1.41 -9.99
CA VAL A 62 4.97 -1.85 -11.32
C VAL A 62 5.90 -1.29 -12.39
N LEU A 63 6.25 0.00 -12.32
CA LEU A 63 7.13 0.67 -13.28
C LEU A 63 8.60 0.29 -13.13
N SER A 64 9.01 -0.18 -11.96
CA SER A 64 10.36 -0.71 -11.76
C SER A 64 10.47 -2.09 -12.44
N SER A 65 10.98 -2.08 -13.67
CA SER A 65 11.40 -3.26 -14.42
C SER A 65 12.43 -4.07 -13.63
N ASN A 66 12.38 -5.40 -13.76
CA ASN A 66 13.47 -6.26 -13.33
C ASN A 66 14.58 -6.11 -14.38
N GLU A 67 15.76 -5.63 -13.99
CA GLU A 67 16.92 -5.82 -14.84
C GLU A 67 17.21 -7.33 -14.90
N PRO A 68 17.32 -7.95 -16.09
CA PRO A 68 17.86 -9.29 -16.18
C PRO A 68 19.28 -9.22 -15.63
N LYS A 69 19.57 -9.98 -14.57
CA LYS A 69 20.97 -10.22 -14.17
C LYS A 69 21.67 -10.78 -15.40
N GLN A 70 22.59 -9.99 -15.96
CA GLN A 70 23.53 -10.47 -16.96
C GLN A 70 24.30 -11.60 -16.28
N GLU A 71 24.01 -12.83 -16.65
CA GLU A 71 24.80 -13.99 -16.28
C GLU A 71 26.11 -13.84 -17.05
N GLU A 72 27.12 -13.29 -16.37
CA GLU A 72 28.49 -13.21 -16.85
C GLU A 72 28.97 -14.66 -17.03
N THR A 73 28.68 -15.24 -18.19
CA THR A 73 29.32 -16.46 -18.68
C THR A 73 30.72 -16.07 -19.12
N SER A 74 31.57 -15.71 -18.15
CA SER A 74 33.02 -15.76 -18.30
C SER A 74 33.44 -17.16 -17.89
N ASP A 75 33.65 -18.01 -18.90
CA ASP A 75 34.67 -19.07 -18.97
C ASP A 75 34.15 -20.26 -19.80
N ILE A 76 34.24 -20.06 -21.12
CA ILE A 76 34.75 -21.09 -22.04
C ILE A 76 36.28 -20.96 -22.03
#